data_AF-A0A8S0G1E2-F1
#
_entry.id   AF-A0A8S0G1E2-F1
#
_cell.length_a   1.000
_cell.length_b   1.000
_cell.length_c   1.000
_cell.angle_alpha   90.00
_cell.angle_beta   90.00
_cell.angle_gamma   90.00
#
_symmetry.space_group_name_H-M   'P 1'
#
loop_
_entity.id
_entity.type
_entity.pdbx_description
1 polymer ?
#
loop_
_entity_poly.entity_id
_entity_poly.type
_entity_poly.pdbx_seq_one_letter_code
_entity_poly.pdbx_strand_id
1 'polypeptide(L)'
;MQNRARLLKQYQTHLKKQASYIVEGNAKSRRALRQHNREQIKQHPEWFPAPLKANDRRWQALAENNHFLSSNHLHNITEVAIHRLEQQLGKPYVWGGTRPDKGFDCSGLVFYAYNKILEAKLPRNAIGQ
;
A
#
# COMPACT_ATOMS: atom_id res chain seq x y z
N MET A 1 15.50 -37.71 -7.63
CA MET A 1 15.91 -36.29 -7.49
C MET A 1 15.66 -35.40 -8.71
N GLN A 2 15.22 -35.91 -9.86
CA GLN A 2 15.05 -35.11 -11.10
C GLN A 2 13.87 -34.12 -11.08
N ASN A 3 12.85 -34.37 -10.26
CA ASN A 3 11.62 -33.54 -10.24
C ASN A 3 11.87 -32.14 -9.64
N ARG A 4 12.74 -32.03 -8.62
CA ARG A 4 13.08 -30.75 -7.98
C ARG A 4 13.84 -29.82 -8.92
N ALA A 5 14.80 -30.35 -9.67
CA ALA A 5 15.56 -29.57 -10.65
C ALA A 5 14.66 -29.03 -11.76
N ARG A 6 13.71 -29.86 -12.23
CA ARG A 6 12.70 -29.45 -13.22
C ARG A 6 11.80 -28.33 -12.70
N LEU A 7 11.28 -28.46 -11.49
CA LEU A 7 10.42 -27.45 -10.86
C LEU A 7 11.16 -26.13 -10.63
N LEU A 8 12.42 -26.19 -10.15
CA LEU A 8 13.25 -25.00 -9.99
C LEU A 8 13.52 -24.30 -11.33
N LYS A 9 13.77 -25.07 -12.40
CA LYS A 9 13.97 -24.52 -13.75
C LYS A 9 12.69 -23.84 -14.26
N GLN A 10 11.53 -24.46 -14.08
CA GLN A 10 10.23 -23.87 -14.44
C GLN A 10 9.96 -22.58 -13.67
N TYR A 11 10.21 -22.58 -12.36
CA TYR A 11 10.07 -21.40 -11.50
C TYR A 11 10.97 -20.24 -11.95
N GLN A 12 12.26 -20.51 -12.21
CA GLN A 12 13.20 -19.50 -12.72
C GLN A 12 12.77 -18.95 -14.09
N THR A 13 12.22 -19.80 -14.95
CA THR A 13 11.73 -19.39 -16.28
C THR A 13 10.52 -18.47 -16.17
N HIS A 14 9.59 -18.79 -15.25
CA HIS A 14 8.45 -17.93 -14.93
C HIS A 14 8.88 -16.57 -14.38
N LEU A 15 9.83 -16.55 -13.44
CA LEU A 15 10.38 -15.29 -12.90
C LEU A 15 11.04 -14.42 -13.98
N LYS A 16 11.84 -15.01 -14.87
CA LYS A 16 12.44 -14.29 -16.00
C LYS A 16 11.39 -13.70 -16.95
N LYS A 17 10.35 -14.48 -17.28
CA LYS A 17 9.25 -14.03 -18.15
C LYS A 17 8.42 -12.91 -17.50
N GLN A 18 8.18 -12.97 -16.20
CA GLN A 18 7.56 -11.87 -15.44
C GLN A 18 8.44 -10.63 -15.46
N ALA A 19 9.74 -10.76 -15.16
CA ALA A 19 10.67 -9.64 -15.19
C ALA A 19 10.75 -8.95 -16.56
N SER A 20 10.63 -9.70 -17.66
CA SER A 20 10.62 -9.12 -19.02
C SER A 20 9.36 -8.33 -19.38
N TYR A 21 8.23 -8.55 -18.69
CA TYR A 21 7.00 -7.78 -18.90
C TYR A 21 6.97 -6.49 -18.07
N ILE A 22 7.80 -6.40 -17.03
CA ILE A 22 7.95 -5.21 -16.22
C ILE A 22 8.81 -4.20 -16.99
N VAL A 23 8.14 -3.29 -17.71
CA VAL A 23 8.82 -2.14 -18.34
C VAL A 23 9.18 -1.14 -17.25
N GLU A 24 10.39 -1.23 -16.71
CA GLU A 24 10.90 -0.25 -15.76
C GLU A 24 11.37 1.01 -16.50
N GLY A 25 10.61 2.11 -16.35
CA GLY A 25 11.10 3.42 -16.78
C GLY A 25 12.39 3.79 -16.03
N ASN A 26 13.37 4.38 -16.73
CA ASN A 26 14.57 4.92 -16.08
C ASN A 26 14.21 6.02 -15.06
N ALA A 27 15.13 6.35 -14.15
CA ALA A 27 14.86 7.28 -13.05
C ALA A 27 14.31 8.65 -13.53
N LYS A 28 14.77 9.13 -14.69
CA LYS A 28 14.32 10.38 -15.31
C LYS A 28 12.88 10.27 -15.82
N SER A 29 12.55 9.21 -16.55
CA SER A 29 11.20 9.01 -17.08
C SER A 29 10.16 8.80 -15.98
N ARG A 30 10.49 8.06 -14.91
CA ARG A 30 9.61 7.94 -13.73
C ARG A 30 9.38 9.26 -13.02
N ARG A 31 10.40 10.13 -12.94
CA ARG A 31 10.26 11.47 -12.34
C ARG A 31 9.34 12.36 -13.17
N ALA A 32 9.49 12.34 -14.49
CA ALA A 32 8.62 13.06 -15.42
C ALA A 32 7.17 12.57 -15.33
N LEU A 33 6.95 11.25 -15.35
CA LEU A 33 5.62 10.65 -15.20
C LEU A 33 4.97 11.05 -13.87
N ARG A 34 5.73 11.05 -12.77
CA ARG A 34 5.22 11.50 -11.46
C ARG A 34 4.85 12.98 -11.44
N GLN A 35 5.61 13.84 -12.11
CA GLN A 35 5.25 15.25 -12.26
C GLN A 35 3.95 15.40 -13.04
N HIS A 36 3.82 14.70 -14.17
CA HIS A 36 2.60 14.68 -14.96
C HIS A 36 1.39 14.18 -14.16
N ASN A 37 1.51 13.06 -13.44
CA ASN A 37 0.43 12.55 -12.60
C ASN A 37 0.02 13.55 -11.51
N ARG A 38 0.97 14.30 -10.93
CA ARG A 38 0.66 15.36 -9.95
C ARG A 38 -0.12 16.51 -10.60
N GLU A 39 0.22 16.88 -11.82
CA GLU A 39 -0.50 17.91 -12.58
C GLU A 39 -1.92 17.42 -12.91
N GLN A 40 -2.07 16.17 -13.36
CA GLN A 40 -3.39 15.57 -13.60
C GLN A 40 -4.24 15.53 -12.33
N ILE A 41 -3.69 15.14 -11.18
CA ILE A 41 -4.43 15.14 -9.91
C ILE A 41 -4.89 16.56 -9.52
N LYS A 42 -4.08 17.59 -9.79
CA LYS A 42 -4.50 18.99 -9.55
C LYS A 42 -5.62 19.43 -10.47
N GLN A 43 -5.65 18.92 -11.71
CA GLN A 43 -6.69 19.19 -12.69
C GLN A 43 -7.97 18.41 -12.43
N HIS A 44 -7.87 17.28 -11.72
CA HIS A 44 -8.97 16.35 -11.43
C HIS A 44 -9.27 16.22 -9.93
N PRO A 45 -9.73 17.29 -9.25
CA PRO A 45 -10.10 17.22 -7.84
C PRO A 45 -11.22 16.20 -7.56
N GLU A 46 -12.01 15.82 -8.56
CA GLU A 46 -13.06 14.81 -8.47
C GLU A 46 -12.52 13.38 -8.32
N TRP A 47 -11.27 13.10 -8.69
CA TRP A 47 -10.65 11.79 -8.45
C TRP A 47 -10.33 11.56 -6.97
N PHE A 48 -10.16 12.64 -6.22
CA PHE A 48 -9.84 12.61 -4.79
C PHE A 48 -10.63 13.70 -4.05
N PRO A 49 -11.96 13.55 -3.93
CA PRO A 49 -12.77 14.50 -3.19
C PRO A 49 -12.32 14.50 -1.72
N ALA A 50 -11.61 15.54 -1.30
CA ALA A 50 -11.25 15.74 0.10
C ALA A 50 -12.49 16.04 0.96
N PRO A 51 -12.47 15.69 2.25
CA PRO A 51 -12.43 14.31 2.72
C PRO A 51 -13.66 13.53 2.23
N LEU A 52 -13.56 12.20 2.19
CA LEU A 52 -14.73 11.30 2.22
C LEU A 52 -15.70 11.86 3.27
N LYS A 53 -16.79 12.51 2.84
CA LYS A 53 -17.62 13.28 3.75
C LYS A 53 -18.16 12.30 4.79
N ALA A 54 -18.24 12.73 6.06
CA ALA A 54 -18.84 11.94 7.15
C ALA A 54 -20.27 11.42 6.82
N ASN A 55 -20.90 11.96 5.77
CA ASN A 55 -22.20 11.56 5.26
C ASN A 55 -22.18 10.52 4.12
N ASP A 56 -21.02 9.95 3.79
CA ASP A 56 -20.96 8.77 2.93
C ASP A 56 -21.68 7.62 3.64
N ARG A 57 -22.78 7.12 3.07
CA ARG A 57 -23.56 5.99 3.63
C ARG A 57 -22.69 4.77 3.97
N ARG A 58 -21.57 4.62 3.26
CA ARG A 58 -20.58 3.56 3.46
C ARG A 58 -19.89 3.63 4.83
N TRP A 59 -19.74 4.84 5.39
CA TRP A 59 -19.20 5.07 6.74
C TRP A 59 -20.29 5.13 7.81
N GLN A 60 -21.50 5.60 7.48
CA GLN A 60 -22.64 5.52 8.40
C GLN A 60 -22.88 4.07 8.85
N ALA A 61 -22.85 3.10 7.94
CA ALA A 61 -22.96 1.69 8.29
C ALA A 61 -21.83 1.19 9.21
N LEU A 62 -20.60 1.71 9.08
CA LEU A 62 -19.48 1.35 9.97
C LEU A 62 -19.61 2.03 11.34
N ALA A 63 -20.04 3.31 11.36
CA ALA A 63 -20.29 4.08 12.56
C ALA A 63 -21.51 3.58 13.36
N GLU A 64 -22.52 3.04 12.69
CA GLU A 64 -23.67 2.40 13.32
C GLU A 64 -23.32 1.02 13.89
N ASN A 65 -22.31 0.34 13.32
CA ASN A 65 -21.76 -0.93 13.82
C ASN A 65 -20.51 -0.74 14.71
N ASN A 66 -20.41 0.39 15.42
CA ASN A 66 -19.25 0.73 16.27
C ASN A 66 -19.02 -0.27 17.42
N HIS A 67 -20.00 -1.11 17.74
CA HIS A 67 -19.86 -2.20 18.70
C HIS A 67 -18.72 -3.17 18.35
N PHE A 68 -18.40 -3.35 17.06
CA PHE A 68 -17.27 -4.18 16.62
C PHE A 68 -15.90 -3.55 16.91
N LEU A 69 -15.80 -2.22 16.80
CA LEU A 69 -14.57 -1.46 17.09
C LEU A 69 -14.47 -1.02 18.55
N SER A 70 -15.48 -1.31 19.37
CA SER A 70 -15.61 -0.81 20.75
C SER A 70 -14.63 -1.44 21.76
N SER A 71 -13.82 -2.43 21.35
CA SER A 71 -12.77 -2.92 22.24
C SER A 71 -11.68 -1.84 22.36
N ASN A 72 -11.36 -1.43 23.59
CA ASN A 72 -10.32 -0.43 23.87
C ASN A 72 -8.98 -0.77 23.19
N HIS A 73 -8.69 -2.06 23.05
CA HIS A 73 -7.51 -2.57 22.35
C HIS A 73 -7.56 -2.22 20.86
N LEU A 74 -8.61 -2.62 20.12
CA LEU A 74 -8.71 -2.34 18.69
C LEU A 74 -8.76 -0.84 18.38
N HIS A 75 -9.38 -0.04 19.27
CA HIS A 75 -9.36 1.41 19.15
C HIS A 75 -7.94 1.96 19.20
N ASN A 76 -7.15 1.57 20.22
CA ASN A 76 -5.76 1.99 20.35
C ASN A 76 -4.89 1.54 19.16
N ILE A 77 -5.04 0.31 18.68
CA ILE A 77 -4.33 -0.17 17.48
C ILE A 77 -4.64 0.73 16.28
N THR A 78 -5.91 1.05 16.09
CA THR A 78 -6.39 1.84 14.96
C THR A 78 -5.85 3.27 15.03
N GLU A 79 -5.90 3.91 16.20
CA GLU A 79 -5.35 5.25 16.40
C GLU A 79 -3.84 5.30 16.13
N VAL A 80 -3.07 4.35 16.66
CA VAL A 80 -1.62 4.29 16.43
C VAL A 80 -1.31 4.05 14.95
N ALA A 81 -2.08 3.18 14.27
CA ALA A 81 -1.92 2.96 12.83
C ALA A 81 -2.22 4.23 12.02
N ILE A 82 -3.32 4.93 12.30
CA ILE A 82 -3.70 6.19 11.65
C ILE A 82 -2.60 7.23 11.86
N HIS A 83 -2.14 7.44 13.09
CA HIS A 83 -1.08 8.41 13.38
C HIS A 83 0.20 8.11 12.58
N ARG A 84 0.60 6.82 12.49
CA ARG A 84 1.77 6.41 11.69
C ARG A 84 1.57 6.69 10.21
N LEU A 85 0.36 6.52 9.68
CA LEU A 85 0.00 6.76 8.28
C LEU A 85 -0.02 8.26 7.95
N GLU A 86 -0.60 9.08 8.81
CA GLU A 86 -0.67 10.54 8.65
C GLU A 86 0.73 11.17 8.54
N GLN A 87 1.69 10.69 9.33
CA GLN A 87 3.10 11.10 9.25
C GLN A 87 3.77 10.77 7.90
N GLN A 88 3.15 9.93 7.07
CA GLN A 88 3.66 9.58 5.73
C GLN A 88 2.97 10.36 4.61
N LEU A 89 1.96 11.18 4.91
CA LEU A 89 1.28 11.99 3.90
C LEU A 89 2.26 12.91 3.17
N GLY A 90 2.09 13.03 1.86
CA GLY A 90 2.95 13.81 0.98
C GLY A 90 4.27 13.14 0.57
N LYS A 91 4.69 12.05 1.23
CA LYS A 91 5.90 11.31 0.85
C LYS A 91 5.75 10.62 -0.51
N PRO A 92 6.83 10.49 -1.29
CA PRO A 92 6.75 9.92 -2.62
C PRO A 92 6.42 8.43 -2.59
N TYR A 93 5.62 7.97 -3.55
CA TYR A 93 5.46 6.55 -3.83
C TYR A 93 6.76 5.98 -4.42
N VAL A 94 7.28 4.92 -3.80
CA VAL A 94 8.50 4.22 -4.21
C VAL A 94 8.18 2.75 -4.38
N TRP A 95 8.27 2.22 -5.61
CA TRP A 95 8.11 0.80 -5.88
C TRP A 95 9.11 -0.03 -5.06
N GLY A 96 8.63 -1.02 -4.31
CA GLY A 96 9.43 -1.78 -3.33
C GLY A 96 9.73 -1.03 -2.02
N GLY A 97 9.28 0.22 -1.87
CA GLY A 97 9.58 1.09 -0.75
C GLY A 97 8.98 0.60 0.58
N THR A 98 9.76 0.70 1.65
CA THR A 98 9.42 0.18 2.99
C THR A 98 9.83 1.11 4.12
N ARG A 99 10.28 2.34 3.82
CA ARG A 99 10.94 3.18 4.83
C ARG A 99 10.34 4.59 4.91
N PRO A 100 10.14 5.12 6.13
CA PRO A 100 9.54 6.44 6.32
C PRO A 100 10.42 7.59 5.81
N ASP A 101 11.73 7.41 5.66
CA ASP A 101 12.65 8.42 5.12
C ASP A 101 12.66 8.46 3.58
N LYS A 102 12.36 7.34 2.92
CA LYS A 102 12.47 7.22 1.45
C LYS A 102 11.12 7.17 0.73
N GLY A 103 10.05 6.79 1.43
CA GLY A 103 8.73 6.54 0.87
C GLY A 103 8.39 5.05 0.78
N PHE A 104 7.16 4.78 0.35
CA PHE A 104 6.55 3.46 0.38
C PHE A 104 5.89 3.11 -0.95
N ASP A 105 5.70 1.82 -1.22
CA ASP A 105 4.65 1.37 -2.12
C ASP A 105 3.35 1.06 -1.36
N CYS A 106 2.32 0.62 -2.08
CA CYS A 106 0.98 0.35 -1.52
C CYS A 106 1.03 -0.59 -0.31
N SER A 107 1.68 -1.74 -0.47
CA SER A 107 1.73 -2.78 0.56
C SER A 107 2.81 -2.51 1.61
N GLY A 108 3.86 -1.77 1.26
CA GLY A 108 4.93 -1.37 2.16
C GLY A 108 4.45 -0.36 3.20
N LEU A 109 3.55 0.55 2.82
CA LEU A 109 2.94 1.51 3.74
C LEU A 109 2.06 0.80 4.78
N VAL A 110 1.18 -0.10 4.33
CA VAL A 110 0.31 -0.90 5.20
C VAL A 110 1.14 -1.77 6.13
N PHE A 111 2.14 -2.47 5.58
CA PHE A 111 3.08 -3.28 6.37
C PHE A 111 3.76 -2.45 7.48
N TYR A 112 4.24 -1.23 7.16
CA TYR A 112 4.89 -0.34 8.13
C TYR A 112 3.93 0.16 9.23
N ALA A 113 2.69 0.48 8.87
CA ALA A 113 1.70 0.99 9.82
C ALA A 113 1.31 -0.09 10.84
N TYR A 114 1.06 -1.32 10.38
CA TYR A 114 0.41 -2.35 11.19
C TYR A 114 1.35 -3.38 11.84
N ASN A 115 2.44 -3.83 11.20
CA ASN A 115 3.24 -4.96 11.71
C ASN A 115 4.05 -4.69 13.00
N LYS A 116 4.06 -3.44 13.47
CA LYS A 116 4.63 -3.09 14.78
C LYS A 116 3.59 -3.16 15.91
N ILE A 117 2.32 -3.27 15.56
CA ILE A 117 1.18 -3.15 16.46
C ILE A 117 0.37 -4.46 16.49
N LEU A 118 0.22 -5.14 15.34
CA LEU A 118 -0.47 -6.42 15.25
C LEU A 118 0.39 -7.57 15.79
N GLU A 119 -0.24 -8.51 16.48
CA GLU A 119 0.37 -9.76 16.91
C GLU A 119 0.68 -10.68 15.70
N ALA A 120 -0.27 -10.80 14.78
CA ALA A 120 -0.10 -11.50 13.52
C ALA A 120 0.46 -10.55 12.45
N LYS A 121 1.59 -10.91 11.84
CA LYS A 121 2.25 -10.07 10.84
C LYS A 121 1.58 -10.22 9.47
N LEU A 122 1.22 -9.08 8.88
CA LEU A 122 0.81 -8.99 7.49
C LEU A 122 2.00 -9.30 6.55
N PRO A 123 1.76 -9.95 5.40
CA PRO A 123 2.80 -10.18 4.42
C PRO A 123 3.15 -8.88 3.68
N ARG A 124 4.30 -8.88 3.00
CA ARG A 124 4.84 -7.70 2.34
C ARG A 124 4.12 -7.34 1.03
N ASN A 125 3.47 -8.30 0.38
CA ASN A 125 2.81 -8.12 -0.91
C ASN A 125 1.32 -7.84 -0.73
N ALA A 126 0.76 -6.98 -1.58
CA ALA A 126 -0.66 -6.64 -1.53
C ALA A 126 -1.59 -7.85 -1.77
N ILE A 127 -1.11 -8.89 -2.46
CA ILE A 127 -1.91 -10.11 -2.72
C ILE A 127 -2.19 -10.91 -1.44
N GLY A 128 -1.30 -10.83 -0.44
CA GLY A 128 -1.47 -11.55 0.82
C GLY A 128 -2.00 -10.70 1.97
N GLN A 129 -2.17 -9.39 1.76
CA GLN A 129 -2.77 -8.47 2.72
C GLN A 129 -4.28 -8.46 2.56
#